data_AF-A0AAU6VXI9-F1
#
_entry.id   AF-A0AAU6VXI9-F1
#
_cell.length_a   1.000
_cell.length_b   1.000
_cell.length_c   1.000
_cell.angle_alpha   90.00
_cell.angle_beta   90.00
_cell.angle_gamma   90.00
#
_symmetry.space_group_name_H-M   'P 1'
#
loop_
_entity.id
_entity.type
_entity.pdbx_description
1 polymer ?
#
loop_
_entity_poly.entity_id
_entity_poly.type
_entity_poly.pdbx_seq_one_letter_code
_entity_poly.pdbx_strand_id
1 'polypeptide(L)'
;MSEHQQRLKALNEAITAKRRYDPPPEAEAEQWVPAFEDREDHQGNTTRRGIPVWYPKAETEEWHRLRFGVELAEPAVRRLTPDELTELRRDMAESAAWMRAELARRRNDKKL
;
A
#
# COMPACT_ATOMS: atom_id res chain seq x y z
N MET A 1 20.26 4.09 19.51
CA MET A 1 19.67 3.41 18.32
C MET A 1 19.84 1.92 18.52
N SER A 2 18.75 1.16 18.62
CA SER A 2 18.83 -0.31 18.73
C SER A 2 19.37 -0.93 17.44
N GLU A 3 19.90 -2.14 17.51
CA GLU A 3 20.37 -2.90 16.35
C GLU A 3 19.27 -3.03 15.27
N HIS A 4 18.04 -3.29 15.71
CA HIS A 4 16.86 -3.32 14.85
C HIS A 4 16.65 -1.98 14.10
N GLN A 5 16.74 -0.84 14.78
CA GLN A 5 16.61 0.48 14.16
C GLN A 5 17.77 0.78 13.21
N GLN A 6 18.99 0.35 13.55
CA GLN A 6 20.16 0.50 12.67
C GLN A 6 20.00 -0.32 11.39
N ARG A 7 19.50 -1.55 11.50
CA ARG A 7 19.23 -2.42 10.33
C ARG A 7 18.16 -1.83 9.41
N LEU A 8 17.04 -1.35 9.96
CA LEU A 8 16.00 -0.68 9.18
C LEU A 8 16.53 0.55 8.44
N LYS A 9 17.37 1.36 9.09
CA LYS A 9 18.00 2.53 8.48
C LYS A 9 18.92 2.12 7.32
N ALA A 10 19.79 1.13 7.53
CA ALA A 10 20.72 0.66 6.51
C ALA A 10 19.99 0.08 5.28
N LEU A 11 18.92 -0.68 5.49
CA LEU A 11 18.07 -1.19 4.41
C LEU A 11 17.38 -0.06 3.64
N ASN A 12 16.86 0.95 4.34
CA ASN A 12 16.23 2.11 3.70
C ASN A 12 17.23 2.90 2.84
N GLU A 13 18.46 3.09 3.32
CA GLU A 13 19.55 3.71 2.55
C GLU A 13 19.91 2.88 1.31
N ALA A 14 19.99 1.55 1.44
CA ALA A 14 20.26 0.65 0.32
C ALA A 14 19.16 0.67 -0.74
N ILE A 15 17.88 0.65 -0.33
CA ILE A 15 16.72 0.77 -1.22
C ILE A 15 16.79 2.10 -1.99
N THR A 16 17.00 3.20 -1.25
CA THR A 16 17.07 4.55 -1.84
C THR A 16 18.22 4.68 -2.82
N ALA A 17 19.40 4.13 -2.50
CA ALA A 17 20.59 4.21 -3.34
C ALA A 17 20.47 3.38 -4.62
N LYS A 18 19.78 2.24 -4.57
CA LYS A 18 19.65 1.30 -5.70
C LYS A 18 18.41 1.53 -6.56
N ARG A 19 17.46 2.36 -6.12
CA ARG A 19 16.19 2.57 -6.82
C ARG A 19 16.41 3.06 -8.25
N ARG A 20 15.46 2.72 -9.12
CA ARG A 20 15.44 3.16 -10.53
C ARG A 20 14.14 3.91 -10.81
N TYR A 21 14.20 4.89 -11.73
CA TYR A 21 13.02 5.63 -12.22
C TYR A 21 12.57 5.20 -13.61
N ASP A 22 13.33 4.31 -14.24
CA ASP A 22 12.95 3.64 -15.49
C ASP A 22 12.57 2.19 -15.18
N PRO A 23 11.62 1.61 -15.92
CA PRO A 23 11.24 0.22 -15.76
C PRO A 23 12.45 -0.70 -15.99
N PRO A 24 12.68 -1.69 -15.10
CA PRO A 24 13.76 -2.64 -15.27
C PRO A 24 13.53 -3.50 -16.52
N PRO A 25 14.61 -4.00 -17.16
CA PRO A 25 14.49 -4.98 -18.22
C PRO A 25 13.68 -6.20 -17.77
N GLU A 26 12.93 -6.81 -18.69
CA GLU A 26 12.05 -7.95 -18.38
C GLU A 26 12.80 -9.12 -17.70
N ALA A 27 14.03 -9.39 -18.11
CA ALA A 27 14.89 -10.41 -17.52
C ALA A 27 15.24 -10.17 -16.04
N GLU A 28 15.18 -8.91 -15.58
CA GLU A 28 15.43 -8.53 -14.20
C GLU A 28 14.14 -8.19 -13.45
N ALA A 29 12.97 -8.19 -14.10
CA ALA A 29 11.73 -7.64 -13.52
C ALA A 29 11.37 -8.25 -12.16
N GLU A 30 11.61 -9.55 -11.97
CA GLU A 30 11.35 -10.25 -10.71
C GLU A 30 12.23 -9.77 -9.54
N GLN A 31 13.32 -9.07 -9.81
CA GLN A 31 14.25 -8.53 -8.81
C GLN A 31 13.84 -7.15 -8.31
N TRP A 32 12.77 -6.57 -8.86
CA TRP A 32 12.32 -5.21 -8.56
C TRP A 32 10.86 -5.21 -8.11
N VAL A 33 10.55 -4.32 -7.16
CA VAL A 33 9.18 -4.06 -6.72
C VAL A 33 8.74 -2.69 -7.24
N PRO A 34 7.62 -2.59 -7.96
CA PRO A 34 7.06 -1.31 -8.37
C PRO A 34 6.50 -0.57 -7.15
N ALA A 35 6.82 0.72 -7.04
CA ALA A 35 6.32 1.62 -6.02
C ALA A 35 6.09 3.02 -6.60
N PHE A 36 5.62 3.94 -5.75
CA PHE A 36 5.35 5.32 -6.12
C PHE A 36 5.97 6.26 -5.10
N GLU A 37 6.73 7.25 -5.57
CA GLU A 37 7.28 8.34 -4.77
C GLU A 37 6.63 9.66 -5.14
N ASP A 38 6.42 10.52 -4.15
CA ASP A 38 6.11 11.92 -4.38
C ASP A 38 7.43 12.71 -4.39
N ARG A 39 7.56 13.68 -5.29
CA ARG A 39 8.70 14.60 -5.31
C ARG A 39 8.34 15.86 -4.57
N GLU A 40 9.17 16.20 -3.60
CA GLU A 40 9.04 17.42 -2.82
C GLU A 40 10.10 18.45 -3.24
N ASP A 41 9.81 19.73 -3.04
CA ASP A 41 10.81 20.78 -3.11
C ASP A 41 11.63 20.84 -1.79
N HIS A 42 12.61 21.76 -1.73
CA HIS A 42 13.44 21.99 -0.54
C HIS A 42 12.65 22.52 0.68
N GLN A 43 11.39 22.91 0.50
CA GLN A 43 10.49 23.39 1.55
C GLN A 43 9.50 22.30 2.01
N GLY A 44 9.57 21.11 1.42
CA GLY A 44 8.67 19.98 1.72
C GLY A 44 7.32 20.04 1.01
N ASN A 45 7.13 20.94 0.03
CA ASN A 45 5.90 20.96 -0.75
C ASN A 45 5.97 19.91 -1.86
N THR A 46 4.90 19.11 -1.99
CA THR A 46 4.79 18.14 -3.09
C THR A 46 4.68 18.85 -4.44
N THR A 47 5.71 18.70 -5.27
CA THR A 47 5.76 19.26 -6.64
C THR A 47 5.22 18.28 -7.68
N ARG A 48 5.34 16.97 -7.43
CA ARG A 48 4.82 15.94 -8.33
C ARG A 48 4.43 14.70 -7.54
N ARG A 49 3.24 14.16 -7.81
CA ARG A 49 2.73 12.97 -7.14
C ARG A 49 2.88 11.73 -8.00
N GLY A 50 3.05 10.58 -7.34
CA GLY A 50 2.95 9.27 -7.97
C GLY A 50 4.00 9.02 -9.05
N ILE A 51 5.25 9.43 -8.80
CA ILE A 51 6.38 9.11 -9.68
C ILE A 51 6.63 7.60 -9.58
N PRO A 52 6.54 6.85 -10.68
CA PRO A 52 6.88 5.44 -10.67
C PRO A 52 8.34 5.24 -10.30
N VAL A 53 8.59 4.31 -9.39
CA VAL A 53 9.92 3.93 -8.94
C VAL A 53 10.00 2.41 -8.80
N TRP A 54 11.18 1.87 -9.04
CA TRP A 54 11.47 0.46 -8.87
C TRP A 54 12.49 0.29 -7.76
N TYR A 55 12.09 -0.39 -6.69
CA TYR A 55 12.96 -0.70 -5.56
C TYR A 55 13.54 -2.10 -5.67
N PRO A 56 14.76 -2.33 -5.16
CA PRO A 56 15.34 -3.66 -5.17
C PRO A 56 14.54 -4.56 -4.23
N LYS A 57 14.05 -5.69 -4.75
CA LYS A 57 13.09 -6.55 -4.08
C LYS A 57 13.63 -7.13 -2.78
N ALA A 58 14.86 -7.66 -2.78
CA ALA A 58 15.44 -8.33 -1.62
C ALA A 58 15.53 -7.43 -0.38
N GLU A 59 16.06 -6.21 -0.53
CA GLU A 59 16.15 -5.26 0.58
C GLU A 59 14.78 -4.75 1.01
N THR A 60 13.87 -4.59 0.04
CA THR A 60 12.50 -4.13 0.30
C THR A 60 11.72 -5.18 1.08
N GLU A 61 11.85 -6.46 0.74
CA GLU A 61 11.25 -7.58 1.47
C GLU A 61 11.80 -7.70 2.88
N GLU A 62 13.12 -7.65 3.06
CA GLU A 62 13.75 -7.70 4.38
C GLU A 62 13.29 -6.51 5.25
N TRP A 63 13.23 -5.32 4.66
CA TRP A 63 12.77 -4.13 5.36
C TRP A 63 11.31 -4.23 5.80
N HIS A 64 10.41 -4.74 4.95
CA HIS A 64 9.00 -4.96 5.32
C HIS A 64 8.86 -6.04 6.40
N ARG A 65 9.63 -7.13 6.29
CA ARG A 65 9.66 -8.19 7.30
C ARG A 65 10.08 -7.64 8.66
N LEU A 66 11.13 -6.83 8.71
CA LEU A 66 11.60 -6.22 9.96
C LEU A 66 10.64 -5.15 10.47
N ARG A 67 10.08 -4.32 9.60
CA ARG A 67 9.26 -3.17 10.01
C ARG A 67 7.84 -3.56 10.42
N PHE A 68 7.24 -4.52 9.72
CA PHE A 68 5.83 -4.87 9.84
C PHE A 68 5.58 -6.33 10.21
N GLY A 69 6.60 -7.20 10.18
CA GLY A 69 6.43 -8.62 10.44
C GLY A 69 5.68 -9.37 9.34
N VAL A 70 5.61 -8.82 8.12
CA VAL A 70 4.93 -9.43 6.96
C VAL A 70 5.92 -9.76 5.86
N GLU A 71 5.74 -10.90 5.19
CA GLU A 71 6.44 -11.19 3.94
C GLU A 71 5.70 -10.52 2.76
N LEU A 72 6.45 -9.81 1.93
CA LEU A 72 5.96 -9.17 0.70
C LEU A 72 5.57 -10.20 -0.38
N ALA A 73 5.99 -11.46 -0.20
CA ALA A 73 5.82 -12.56 -1.14
C ALA A 73 4.36 -13.03 -1.29
N GLU A 74 3.49 -12.74 -0.32
CA GLU A 74 2.06 -12.91 -0.56
C GLU A 74 1.52 -11.66 -1.27
N PRO A 75 0.87 -11.80 -2.44
CA PRO A 75 0.13 -10.69 -2.99
C PRO A 75 -0.97 -10.33 -2.00
N ALA A 76 -0.73 -9.27 -1.21
CA ALA A 76 -1.69 -8.73 -0.25
C ALA A 76 -3.06 -8.42 -0.91
N VAL A 77 -3.07 -8.33 -2.24
CA VAL A 77 -4.26 -8.18 -3.08
C VAL A 77 -4.18 -9.19 -4.22
N ARG A 78 -5.09 -10.17 -4.23
CA ARG A 78 -5.38 -11.00 -5.40
C ARG A 78 -6.71 -10.61 -6.01
N ARG A 79 -6.91 -10.94 -7.30
CA ARG A 79 -8.21 -10.77 -7.94
C ARG A 79 -9.24 -11.67 -7.25
N LEU A 80 -10.39 -11.11 -6.90
CA LEU A 80 -11.51 -11.89 -6.38
C LEU A 80 -12.03 -12.83 -7.46
N THR A 81 -12.41 -14.03 -7.05
CA THR A 81 -13.19 -14.94 -7.87
C THR A 81 -14.59 -14.36 -8.13
N PRO A 82 -15.32 -14.82 -9.16
CA PRO A 82 -16.69 -14.37 -9.42
C PRO A 82 -17.64 -14.55 -8.22
N ASP A 83 -17.44 -15.62 -7.44
CA ASP A 83 -18.26 -15.93 -6.27
C ASP A 83 -17.97 -14.97 -5.12
N GLU A 84 -16.69 -14.76 -4.78
CA GLU A 84 -16.27 -13.77 -3.77
C GLU A 84 -16.72 -12.34 -4.13
N LEU A 85 -16.71 -12.00 -5.42
CA LEU A 85 -17.22 -10.70 -5.88
C LEU A 85 -18.74 -10.59 -5.69
N THR A 86 -19.47 -11.69 -5.83
CA THR A 86 -20.92 -11.74 -5.62
C THR A 86 -21.24 -11.61 -4.13
N GLU A 87 -20.51 -12.30 -3.27
CA GLU A 87 -20.63 -12.17 -1.81
C GLU A 87 -20.31 -10.75 -1.35
N LEU A 88 -19.20 -10.16 -1.82
CA LEU A 88 -18.85 -8.77 -1.49
C LEU A 88 -19.98 -7.78 -1.87
N ARG A 89 -20.60 -7.96 -3.04
CA ARG A 89 -21.73 -7.11 -3.47
C ARG A 89 -22.93 -7.25 -2.55
N ARG A 90 -23.20 -8.46 -2.04
CA ARG A 90 -24.26 -8.72 -1.09
C ARG A 90 -23.99 -8.01 0.24
N ASP A 91 -22.80 -8.19 0.80
CA ASP A 91 -22.40 -7.56 2.06
C ASP A 91 -22.46 -6.03 1.99
N MET A 92 -22.03 -5.46 0.86
CA MET A 92 -22.15 -4.03 0.60
C MET A 92 -23.61 -3.56 0.55
N ALA A 93 -24.50 -4.34 -0.09
CA ALA A 93 -25.92 -4.00 -0.17
C ALA A 93 -26.59 -4.05 1.21
N GLU A 94 -26.29 -5.08 2.01
CA GLU A 94 -26.80 -5.24 3.37
C GLU A 94 -26.31 -4.11 4.28
N SER A 95 -25.02 -3.79 4.22
CA SER A 95 -24.42 -2.66 4.96
C SER A 95 -25.03 -1.31 4.57
N ALA A 96 -25.26 -1.09 3.27
CA ALA A 96 -25.90 0.13 2.78
C ALA A 96 -27.37 0.25 3.23
N ALA A 97 -28.10 -0.87 3.23
CA ALA A 97 -29.48 -0.92 3.73
C ALA A 97 -29.53 -0.57 5.22
N TRP A 98 -28.63 -1.16 6.02
CA TRP A 98 -28.51 -0.84 7.44
C TRP A 98 -28.19 0.63 7.68
N MET A 99 -27.19 1.19 6.98
CA MET A 99 -26.80 2.59 7.12
C MET A 99 -27.94 3.55 6.76
N ARG A 100 -28.72 3.26 5.72
CA ARG A 100 -29.90 4.06 5.34
C ARG A 100 -30.99 4.02 6.41
N ALA A 101 -31.29 2.83 6.96
CA ALA A 101 -32.27 2.68 8.02
C ALA A 101 -31.85 3.43 9.29
N GLU A 102 -30.58 3.31 9.67
CA GLU A 102 -29.97 4.02 10.80
C GLU A 102 -30.05 5.54 10.62
N LEU A 103 -29.72 6.06 9.44
CA LEU A 103 -29.84 7.50 9.15
C LEU A 103 -31.29 7.98 9.19
N ALA A 104 -32.24 7.18 8.72
CA ALA A 104 -33.66 7.52 8.80
C ALA A 104 -34.13 7.60 10.26
N ARG A 105 -33.74 6.64 11.11
CA ARG A 105 -34.03 6.67 12.55
C ARG A 105 -33.51 7.95 13.19
N ARG A 106 -32.22 8.26 13.01
CA ARG A 106 -31.60 9.48 13.57
C ARG A 106 -32.25 10.78 13.09
N ARG A 107 -32.73 10.82 11.85
CA ARG A 107 -33.45 12.00 11.31
C ARG A 107 -34.81 12.18 11.95
N ASN A 108 -35.51 11.10 12.27
CA ASN A 108 -36.79 11.17 12.96
C ASN A 108 -36.59 11.56 14.43
N ASP A 109 -35.58 11.02 15.10
CA ASP A 109 -35.25 11.35 16.49
C ASP A 109 -34.82 12.82 16.66
N LYS A 110 -34.16 13.41 15.65
CA LYS A 110 -33.80 14.84 15.64
C LYS A 110 -34.96 15.79 15.31
N LYS A 111 -36.08 15.28 14.81
CA LYS A 111 -37.26 16.08 14.44
C LYS A 111 -38.33 16.12 15.55
N LEU A 112 -38.14 15.33 16.62
CA LEU A 112 -38.88 15.39 17.87
C LEU A 112 -38.16 16.32 18.86
#